data_AF-A0A9D8TGR8-F1
#
_entry.id   AF-A0A9D8TGR8-F1
#
_cell.length_a   1.000
_cell.length_b   1.000
_cell.length_c   1.000
_cell.angle_alpha   90.00
_cell.angle_beta   90.00
_cell.angle_gamma   90.00
#
_symmetry.space_group_name_H-M   'P 1'
#
loop_
_entity.id
_entity.type
_entity.pdbx_description
1 polymer ?
#
loop_
_entity_poly.entity_id
_entity_poly.type
_entity_poly.pdbx_seq_one_letter_code
_entity_poly.pdbx_strand_id
1 'polypeptide(L)'
;MRKFLMAVVVLLAACAPAASSTASLSGSAEISMLTCAPGQAIWTHYGHSAIRIHDPEKGIDLCFNYGLFNFNAPNFAGRFISGQTDYLLGYCRTATFIEDYRSEGRSIHQQTLNLSASEKEALWQALRENAKKENRQYRYNFFYNNCATRARKIVERNIEGKVCYDSCLLYPSLRASLKYYTASHPWADFGISFLIAAEADRP
;
A
#
# COMPACT_ATOMS: atom_id res chain seq x y z
N MET A 1 -40.52 13.28 -4.15
CA MET A 1 -39.73 12.54 -3.13
C MET A 1 -39.87 11.04 -3.37
N ARG A 2 -38.95 10.45 -4.15
CA ARG A 2 -38.89 8.99 -4.39
C ARG A 2 -37.76 8.44 -3.52
N LYS A 3 -38.11 7.68 -2.49
CA LYS A 3 -37.17 7.00 -1.60
C LYS A 3 -36.54 5.83 -2.37
N PHE A 4 -35.28 5.96 -2.79
CA PHE A 4 -34.51 4.82 -3.29
C PHE A 4 -34.00 4.02 -2.09
N LEU A 5 -34.58 2.85 -1.90
CA LEU A 5 -34.15 1.85 -0.93
C LEU A 5 -32.93 1.13 -1.55
N MET A 6 -31.71 1.45 -1.13
CA MET A 6 -30.54 0.65 -1.48
C MET A 6 -30.56 -0.64 -0.64
N ALA A 7 -31.02 -1.73 -1.25
CA ALA A 7 -30.80 -3.08 -0.73
C ALA A 7 -29.32 -3.44 -0.90
N VAL A 8 -28.60 -3.56 0.21
CA VAL A 8 -27.24 -4.10 0.23
C VAL A 8 -27.35 -5.62 0.15
N VAL A 9 -27.02 -6.18 -1.01
CA VAL A 9 -26.84 -7.62 -1.18
C VAL A 9 -25.53 -8.01 -0.49
N VAL A 10 -25.64 -8.62 0.69
CA VAL A 10 -24.51 -9.28 1.35
C VAL A 10 -24.29 -10.61 0.66
N LEU A 11 -23.36 -10.66 -0.28
CA LEU A 11 -22.86 -11.92 -0.83
C LEU A 11 -21.86 -12.51 0.19
N LEU A 12 -22.38 -13.29 1.15
CA LEU A 12 -21.58 -14.17 1.99
C LEU A 12 -21.09 -15.35 1.13
N ALA A 13 -20.00 -15.13 0.39
CA ALA A 13 -19.25 -16.23 -0.18
C ALA A 13 -18.57 -16.99 0.98
N ALA A 14 -19.11 -18.16 1.31
CA ALA A 14 -18.47 -19.11 2.20
C ALA A 14 -17.15 -19.57 1.55
N CYS A 15 -16.06 -18.90 1.87
CA CYS A 15 -14.73 -19.35 1.53
C CYS A 15 -14.42 -20.55 2.43
N ALA A 16 -14.47 -21.75 1.87
CA ALA A 16 -13.92 -22.93 2.53
C ALA A 16 -12.46 -22.63 2.93
N PRO A 17 -11.97 -23.08 4.10
CA PRO A 17 -10.57 -22.96 4.42
C PRO A 17 -9.78 -23.81 3.41
N ALA A 18 -9.26 -23.16 2.37
CA ALA A 18 -8.19 -23.75 1.58
C ALA A 18 -7.08 -24.05 2.59
N ALA A 19 -6.73 -25.33 2.73
CA ALA A 19 -5.54 -25.75 3.45
C ALA A 19 -4.41 -24.80 3.04
N SER A 20 -3.86 -24.07 4.02
CA SER A 20 -2.77 -23.14 3.78
C SER A 20 -1.56 -23.96 3.34
N SER A 21 -1.47 -24.25 2.05
CA SER A 21 -0.24 -24.76 1.47
C SER A 21 0.81 -23.70 1.76
N THR A 22 1.79 -24.06 2.57
CA THR A 22 3.09 -23.41 2.67
C THR A 22 3.85 -23.62 1.34
N ALA A 23 3.19 -23.34 0.22
CA ALA A 23 3.78 -23.43 -1.09
C ALA A 23 4.82 -22.33 -1.16
N SER A 24 6.09 -22.74 -1.14
CA SER A 24 7.22 -21.89 -1.53
C SER A 24 7.00 -21.35 -2.93
N LEU A 25 7.79 -20.37 -3.34
CA LEU A 25 7.82 -19.90 -4.71
C LEU A 25 8.54 -20.90 -5.63
N SER A 26 8.25 -20.86 -6.92
CA SER A 26 8.99 -21.58 -7.95
C SER A 26 10.26 -20.80 -8.36
N GLY A 27 11.09 -21.42 -9.20
CA GLY A 27 12.25 -20.74 -9.78
C GLY A 27 11.88 -19.61 -10.74
N SER A 28 10.69 -19.65 -11.34
CA SER A 28 10.17 -18.62 -12.26
C SER A 28 9.44 -17.47 -11.57
N ALA A 29 9.37 -17.47 -10.23
CA ALA A 29 8.71 -16.41 -9.49
C ALA A 29 9.44 -15.06 -9.62
N GLU A 30 8.67 -14.00 -9.80
CA GLU A 30 9.11 -12.61 -9.81
C GLU A 30 8.44 -11.83 -8.68
N ILE A 31 9.22 -10.96 -8.04
CA ILE A 31 8.72 -10.00 -7.06
C ILE A 31 9.02 -8.59 -7.57
N SER A 32 8.00 -7.74 -7.62
CA SER A 32 8.11 -6.39 -8.17
C SER A 32 7.54 -5.34 -7.22
N MET A 33 8.17 -4.18 -7.19
CA MET A 33 7.57 -2.97 -6.61
C MET A 33 6.66 -2.32 -7.64
N LEU A 34 5.44 -1.97 -7.23
CA LEU A 34 4.49 -1.21 -8.01
C LEU A 34 4.42 0.21 -7.47
N THR A 35 4.57 1.20 -8.35
CA THR A 35 4.40 2.62 -8.04
C THR A 35 3.24 3.15 -8.87
N CYS A 36 2.18 3.58 -8.18
CA CYS A 36 0.94 4.02 -8.81
C CYS A 36 0.86 5.54 -8.79
N ALA A 37 0.51 6.13 -9.93
CA ALA A 37 0.45 7.58 -10.09
C ALA A 37 -0.57 8.24 -9.13
N PRO A 38 -0.38 9.52 -8.77
CA PRO A 38 -1.38 10.33 -8.07
C PRO A 38 -2.78 10.27 -8.69
N GLY A 39 -3.81 10.44 -7.86
CA GLY A 39 -5.21 10.53 -8.28
C GLY A 39 -5.90 11.80 -7.79
N GLN A 40 -7.17 11.96 -8.18
CA GLN A 40 -7.98 13.15 -7.89
C GLN A 40 -8.62 13.13 -6.50
N ALA A 41 -8.86 11.95 -5.94
CA ALA A 41 -9.38 11.84 -4.57
C ALA A 41 -8.29 12.16 -3.56
N ILE A 42 -8.65 12.82 -2.45
CA ILE A 42 -7.68 13.32 -1.46
C ILE A 42 -6.74 12.23 -0.91
N TRP A 43 -7.23 11.00 -0.72
CA TRP A 43 -6.44 9.87 -0.25
C TRP A 43 -5.51 9.26 -1.31
N THR A 44 -5.54 9.74 -2.55
CA THR A 44 -4.73 9.26 -3.68
C THR A 44 -3.75 10.30 -4.23
N HIS A 45 -3.75 11.54 -3.71
CA HIS A 45 -2.93 12.64 -4.23
C HIS A 45 -1.42 12.39 -4.24
N TYR A 46 -0.93 11.48 -3.40
CA TYR A 46 0.50 11.14 -3.31
C TYR A 46 0.85 9.83 -4.01
N GLY A 47 -0.10 9.25 -4.74
CA GLY A 47 0.06 7.94 -5.35
C GLY A 47 -0.03 6.79 -4.34
N HIS A 48 0.46 5.62 -4.74
CA HIS A 48 0.45 4.43 -3.89
C HIS A 48 1.60 3.47 -4.24
N SER A 49 1.98 2.63 -3.30
CA SER A 49 2.97 1.57 -3.52
C SER A 49 2.46 0.21 -3.07
N ALA A 50 2.76 -0.81 -3.87
CA ALA A 50 2.41 -2.21 -3.58
C ALA A 50 3.56 -3.14 -3.97
N ILE A 51 3.54 -4.38 -3.47
CA ILE A 51 4.46 -5.45 -3.85
C ILE A 51 3.68 -6.49 -4.64
N ARG A 52 4.09 -6.77 -5.88
CA ARG A 52 3.53 -7.85 -6.70
C ARG A 52 4.34 -9.12 -6.51
N ILE A 53 3.66 -10.24 -6.32
CA ILE A 53 4.22 -11.59 -6.38
C ILE A 53 3.59 -12.30 -7.58
N HIS A 54 4.41 -12.64 -8.57
CA HIS A 54 3.98 -13.34 -9.77
C HIS A 54 4.76 -14.64 -9.93
N ASP A 55 4.08 -15.78 -9.86
CA ASP A 55 4.64 -17.11 -10.05
C ASP A 55 3.71 -17.90 -10.99
N PRO A 56 4.07 -18.01 -12.28
CA PRO A 56 3.21 -18.62 -13.30
C PRO A 56 3.08 -20.14 -13.11
N GLU A 57 4.13 -20.81 -12.63
CA GLU A 57 4.10 -22.26 -12.35
C GLU A 57 3.11 -22.61 -11.25
N LYS A 58 2.93 -21.70 -10.28
CA LYS A 58 2.02 -21.89 -9.14
C LYS A 58 0.71 -21.15 -9.28
N GLY A 59 0.49 -20.43 -10.38
CA GLY A 59 -0.71 -19.63 -10.64
C GLY A 59 -0.91 -18.49 -9.63
N ILE A 60 0.18 -17.98 -9.04
CA ILE A 60 0.16 -16.88 -8.08
C ILE A 60 0.36 -15.58 -8.87
N ASP A 61 -0.58 -14.64 -8.71
CA ASP A 61 -0.42 -13.28 -9.20
C ASP A 61 -1.18 -12.33 -8.27
N LEU A 62 -0.47 -11.84 -7.26
CA LEU A 62 -1.04 -11.10 -6.13
C LEU A 62 -0.31 -9.78 -5.92
N CYS A 63 -1.07 -8.72 -5.64
CA CYS A 63 -0.56 -7.45 -5.17
C CYS A 63 -0.81 -7.31 -3.66
N PHE A 64 0.26 -7.15 -2.88
CA PHE A 64 0.23 -6.80 -1.47
C PHE A 64 0.33 -5.29 -1.30
N ASN A 65 -0.66 -4.68 -0.66
CA ASN A 65 -0.66 -3.24 -0.37
C ASN A 65 -0.81 -2.96 1.12
N TYR A 66 0.09 -2.13 1.64
CA TYR A 66 -0.04 -1.52 2.96
C TYR A 66 -0.79 -0.21 2.78
N GLY A 67 -2.01 -0.08 3.28
CA GLY A 67 -2.78 1.14 2.98
C GLY A 67 -4.28 1.04 3.16
N LEU A 68 -4.79 -0.12 3.57
CA LEU A 68 -6.23 -0.32 3.68
C LEU A 68 -6.73 0.25 5.01
N PHE A 69 -7.73 1.11 4.92
CA PHE A 69 -8.41 1.67 6.07
C PHE A 69 -9.49 0.73 6.58
N ASN A 70 -9.72 0.76 7.90
CA ASN A 70 -10.91 0.19 8.49
C ASN A 70 -11.85 1.31 8.99
N PHE A 71 -12.80 1.72 8.15
CA PHE A 71 -13.79 2.75 8.49
C PHE A 71 -14.71 2.33 9.65
N ASN A 72 -14.83 1.03 9.92
CA ASN A 72 -15.65 0.49 11.02
C ASN A 72 -14.91 0.46 12.36
N ALA A 73 -13.68 0.98 12.43
CA ALA A 73 -12.93 1.05 13.68
C ALA A 73 -13.64 2.00 14.68
N PRO A 74 -13.71 1.66 15.99
CA PRO A 74 -14.28 2.54 16.99
C PRO A 74 -13.60 3.92 17.01
N ASN A 75 -14.42 4.97 16.93
CA ASN A 75 -13.97 6.37 16.88
C ASN A 75 -13.00 6.68 15.72
N PHE A 76 -13.27 6.12 14.52
CA PHE A 76 -12.44 6.36 13.34
C PHE A 76 -12.16 7.84 13.08
N ALA A 77 -13.20 8.70 13.07
CA ALA A 77 -13.06 10.13 12.80
C ALA A 77 -12.14 10.84 13.82
N GLY A 78 -12.31 10.56 15.12
CA GLY A 78 -11.45 11.12 16.16
C GLY A 78 -10.00 10.64 16.03
N ARG A 79 -9.78 9.35 15.75
CA ARG A 79 -8.45 8.78 15.50
C ARG A 79 -7.80 9.33 14.23
N PHE A 80 -8.58 9.61 13.20
CA PHE A 80 -8.10 10.20 11.95
C PHE A 80 -7.59 11.62 12.18
N ILE A 81 -8.38 12.46 12.84
CA ILE A 81 -8.00 13.84 13.17
C ILE A 81 -6.80 13.87 14.12
N SER A 82 -6.70 12.93 15.07
CA SER A 82 -5.57 12.86 16.01
C SER A 82 -4.33 12.12 15.48
N GLY A 83 -4.34 11.64 14.23
CA GLY A 83 -3.22 10.89 13.63
C GLY A 83 -2.98 9.49 14.21
N GLN A 84 -3.98 8.91 14.88
CA GLN A 84 -3.93 7.62 15.57
C GLN A 84 -4.63 6.48 14.79
N THR A 85 -4.71 6.60 13.47
CA THR A 85 -5.36 5.59 12.62
C THR A 85 -4.51 4.35 12.45
N ASP A 86 -5.14 3.20 12.63
CA ASP A 86 -4.55 1.91 12.30
C ASP A 86 -4.98 1.49 10.90
N TYR A 87 -4.04 0.98 10.13
CA TYR A 87 -4.21 0.53 8.75
C TYR A 87 -3.91 -0.96 8.66
N LEU A 88 -4.33 -1.56 7.56
CA LEU A 88 -4.16 -2.97 7.29
C LEU A 88 -3.27 -3.20 6.06
N LEU A 89 -2.46 -4.25 6.14
CA LEU A 89 -2.01 -4.97 4.97
C LEU A 89 -3.19 -5.78 4.41
N GLY A 90 -3.39 -5.70 3.10
CA GLY A 90 -4.22 -6.64 2.36
C GLY A 90 -3.56 -7.03 1.05
N TYR A 91 -4.17 -7.99 0.37
CA TYR A 91 -3.74 -8.39 -0.95
C TYR A 91 -4.95 -8.74 -1.82
N CYS A 92 -4.78 -8.55 -3.13
CA CYS A 92 -5.78 -8.89 -4.14
C CYS A 92 -5.09 -9.47 -5.38
N ARG A 93 -5.88 -10.01 -6.31
CA ARG A 93 -5.38 -10.44 -7.62
C ARG A 93 -4.82 -9.23 -8.36
N THR A 94 -3.68 -9.39 -9.03
CA THR A 94 -3.04 -8.27 -9.74
C THR A 94 -3.93 -7.70 -10.85
N ALA A 95 -4.74 -8.53 -11.51
CA ALA A 95 -5.72 -8.05 -12.48
C ALA A 95 -6.73 -7.07 -11.85
N THR A 96 -7.25 -7.37 -10.66
CA THR A 96 -8.15 -6.47 -9.91
C THR A 96 -7.42 -5.18 -9.54
N PHE A 97 -6.21 -5.29 -9.01
CA PHE A 97 -5.39 -4.12 -8.67
C PHE A 97 -5.20 -3.21 -9.88
N ILE A 98 -4.80 -3.76 -11.04
CA ILE A 98 -4.57 -2.99 -12.27
C ILE A 98 -5.85 -2.30 -12.75
N GLU A 99 -6.99 -2.99 -12.68
CA GLU A 99 -8.26 -2.45 -13.16
C GLU A 99 -8.72 -1.24 -12.32
N ASP A 100 -8.48 -1.24 -11.00
CA ASP A 100 -8.81 -0.10 -10.14
C ASP A 100 -8.11 1.18 -10.64
N TYR A 101 -6.79 1.14 -10.89
CA TYR A 101 -6.06 2.30 -11.40
C TYR A 101 -6.39 2.63 -12.86
N ARG A 102 -6.62 1.61 -13.71
CA ARG A 102 -7.04 1.83 -15.09
C ARG A 102 -8.36 2.59 -15.16
N SER A 103 -9.34 2.22 -14.33
CA SER A 103 -10.65 2.87 -14.28
C SER A 103 -10.56 4.34 -13.86
N GLU A 104 -9.53 4.70 -13.08
CA GLU A 104 -9.22 6.07 -12.67
C GLU A 104 -8.31 6.82 -13.66
N GLY A 105 -7.89 6.19 -14.76
CA GLY A 105 -6.95 6.78 -15.73
C GLY A 105 -5.54 6.98 -15.18
N ARG A 106 -5.15 6.20 -14.16
CA ARG A 106 -3.85 6.31 -13.46
C ARG A 106 -2.89 5.24 -13.95
N SER A 107 -1.62 5.62 -14.10
CA SER A 107 -0.56 4.68 -14.49
C SER A 107 0.01 3.91 -13.30
N ILE A 108 0.48 2.69 -13.57
CA ILE A 108 1.25 1.87 -12.64
C ILE A 108 2.61 1.59 -13.29
N HIS A 109 3.68 1.94 -12.60
CA HIS A 109 5.03 1.55 -12.97
C HIS A 109 5.43 0.30 -12.17
N GLN A 110 5.92 -0.74 -12.85
CA GLN A 110 6.40 -1.96 -12.22
C GLN A 110 7.92 -2.04 -12.32
N GLN A 111 8.58 -2.25 -11.18
CA GLN A 111 10.01 -2.51 -11.09
C GLN A 111 10.24 -3.91 -10.51
N THR A 112 10.67 -4.86 -11.34
CA THR A 112 11.05 -6.20 -10.88
C THR A 112 12.36 -6.13 -10.10
N LEU A 113 12.36 -6.71 -8.90
CA LEU A 113 13.51 -6.69 -8.00
C LEU A 113 14.49 -7.80 -8.36
N ASN A 114 15.77 -7.48 -8.37
CA ASN A 114 16.84 -8.46 -8.59
C ASN A 114 17.14 -9.22 -7.28
N LEU A 115 16.28 -10.18 -6.96
CA LEU A 115 16.35 -11.00 -5.74
C LEU A 115 16.82 -12.41 -6.05
N SER A 116 17.61 -12.98 -5.14
CA SER A 116 17.94 -14.41 -5.17
C SER A 116 16.70 -15.26 -4.85
N ALA A 117 16.77 -16.57 -5.13
CA ALA A 117 15.66 -17.48 -4.81
C ALA A 117 15.35 -17.52 -3.29
N SER A 118 16.37 -17.47 -2.43
CA SER A 118 16.19 -17.45 -0.98
C SER A 118 15.55 -16.15 -0.50
N GLU A 119 15.94 -15.01 -1.06
CA GLU A 119 15.36 -13.69 -0.73
C GLU A 119 13.90 -13.59 -1.19
N LYS A 120 13.57 -14.12 -2.37
CA LYS A 120 12.18 -14.21 -2.85
C LYS A 120 11.34 -15.03 -1.88
N GLU A 121 11.84 -16.19 -1.45
CA GLU A 121 11.12 -17.06 -0.51
C GLU A 121 10.96 -16.37 0.86
N ALA A 122 12.01 -15.76 1.40
CA ALA A 122 11.96 -15.03 2.67
C ALA A 122 10.91 -13.90 2.63
N LEU A 123 10.91 -13.10 1.57
CA LEU A 123 9.95 -12.02 1.39
C LEU A 123 8.52 -12.54 1.22
N TRP A 124 8.33 -13.64 0.48
CA TRP A 124 7.02 -14.30 0.36
C TRP A 124 6.47 -14.75 1.71
N GLN A 125 7.28 -15.45 2.50
CA GLN A 125 6.87 -15.88 3.84
C GLN A 125 6.57 -14.70 4.75
N ALA A 126 7.39 -13.64 4.72
CA ALA A 126 7.15 -12.44 5.51
C ALA A 126 5.86 -11.71 5.12
N LEU A 127 5.53 -11.64 3.83
CA LEU A 127 4.28 -11.03 3.36
C LEU A 127 3.06 -11.83 3.81
N ARG A 128 3.12 -13.17 3.70
CA ARG A 128 2.07 -14.05 4.19
C ARG A 128 1.88 -13.96 5.69
N GLU A 129 2.97 -13.94 6.44
CA GLU A 129 2.95 -13.81 7.90
C GLU A 129 2.29 -12.49 8.29
N ASN A 130 2.70 -11.39 7.67
CA ASN A 130 2.07 -10.09 7.90
C ASN A 130 0.60 -10.05 7.45
N ALA A 131 0.18 -10.84 6.46
CA ALA A 131 -1.19 -10.84 5.98
C ALA A 131 -2.18 -11.58 6.91
N LYS A 132 -1.66 -12.34 7.89
CA LYS A 132 -2.49 -12.97 8.93
C LYS A 132 -3.29 -11.93 9.71
N LYS A 133 -4.47 -12.32 10.19
CA LYS A 133 -5.44 -11.40 10.83
C LYS A 133 -4.83 -10.67 12.04
N GLU A 134 -4.01 -11.39 12.80
CA GLU A 134 -3.29 -10.95 13.99
C GLU A 134 -2.10 -10.01 13.69
N ASN A 135 -1.52 -10.08 12.48
CA ASN A 135 -0.29 -9.35 12.12
C ASN A 135 -0.51 -8.19 11.15
N ARG A 136 -1.65 -8.17 10.44
CA ARG A 136 -1.89 -7.24 9.34
C ARG A 136 -2.12 -5.79 9.76
N GLN A 137 -2.44 -5.55 11.02
CA GLN A 137 -2.74 -4.20 11.53
C GLN A 137 -1.46 -3.47 11.93
N TYR A 138 -1.39 -2.18 11.60
CA TYR A 138 -0.32 -1.31 12.02
C TYR A 138 -0.74 0.13 12.22
N ARG A 139 -0.06 0.83 13.14
CA ARG A 139 -0.21 2.27 13.32
C ARG A 139 0.30 3.00 12.08
N TYR A 140 -0.55 3.72 11.39
CA TYR A 140 -0.15 4.52 10.25
C TYR A 140 0.52 5.81 10.70
N ASN A 141 1.58 6.19 9.98
CA ASN A 141 2.13 7.54 10.03
C ASN A 141 2.39 7.98 8.59
N PHE A 142 1.89 9.17 8.25
CA PHE A 142 1.90 9.67 6.89
C PHE A 142 3.31 9.78 6.30
N PHE A 143 4.34 10.14 7.08
CA PHE A 143 5.72 10.24 6.60
C PHE A 143 6.53 8.96 6.81
N TYR A 144 6.40 8.32 7.97
CA TYR A 144 7.36 7.33 8.44
C TYR A 144 6.87 5.88 8.41
N ASN A 145 5.56 5.67 8.26
CA ASN A 145 4.93 4.36 8.35
C ASN A 145 3.64 4.26 7.50
N ASN A 146 3.83 4.23 6.19
CA ASN A 146 2.82 4.32 5.13
C ASN A 146 3.04 3.23 4.06
N CYS A 147 2.29 3.28 2.95
CA CYS A 147 2.38 2.30 1.86
C CYS A 147 3.81 2.11 1.32
N ALA A 148 4.49 3.21 1.00
CA ALA A 148 5.83 3.20 0.42
C ALA A 148 6.89 2.74 1.44
N THR A 149 6.89 3.33 2.65
CA THR A 149 7.90 3.01 3.67
C THR A 149 7.74 1.60 4.23
N ARG A 150 6.50 1.08 4.34
CA ARG A 150 6.25 -0.31 4.73
C ARG A 150 6.74 -1.30 3.67
N ALA A 151 6.34 -1.09 2.42
CA ALA A 151 6.75 -1.94 1.30
C ALA A 151 8.28 -1.96 1.17
N ARG A 152 8.92 -0.80 1.25
CA ARG A 152 10.39 -0.68 1.26
C ARG A 152 11.03 -1.43 2.43
N LYS A 153 10.56 -1.20 3.66
CA LYS A 153 11.12 -1.82 4.88
C LYS A 153 10.97 -3.33 4.89
N ILE A 154 9.87 -3.90 4.38
CA ILE A 154 9.73 -5.36 4.35
C ILE A 154 10.68 -5.99 3.33
N VAL A 155 10.92 -5.34 2.19
CA VAL A 155 11.96 -5.80 1.25
C VAL A 155 13.33 -5.74 1.92
N GLU A 156 13.72 -4.59 2.49
CA GLU A 156 15.03 -4.41 3.14
C GLU A 156 15.33 -5.42 4.27
N ARG A 157 14.30 -5.88 4.99
CA ARG A 157 14.46 -6.82 6.11
C ARG A 157 14.59 -8.28 5.66
N ASN A 158 14.25 -8.59 4.41
CA ASN A 158 14.20 -9.96 3.89
C ASN A 158 15.18 -10.18 2.73
N ILE A 159 16.16 -9.28 2.59
CA ILE A 159 17.29 -9.42 1.67
C ILE A 159 18.59 -9.51 2.47
N GLU A 160 19.57 -10.20 1.94
CA GLU A 160 20.92 -10.25 2.52
C GLU A 160 21.76 -9.05 2.05
N GLY A 161 21.45 -8.54 0.85
CA GLY A 161 22.08 -7.36 0.27
C GLY A 161 21.56 -6.03 0.82
N LYS A 162 21.90 -4.94 0.11
CA LYS A 162 21.35 -3.59 0.37
C LYS A 162 20.57 -3.13 -0.84
N VAL A 163 19.46 -2.43 -0.60
CA VAL A 163 18.76 -1.72 -1.67
C VAL A 163 19.61 -0.52 -2.08
N CYS A 164 19.98 -0.48 -3.36
CA CYS A 164 20.63 0.68 -3.97
C CYS A 164 19.55 1.66 -4.41
N TYR A 165 19.56 2.85 -3.82
CA TYR A 165 18.67 3.94 -4.22
C TYR A 165 19.42 4.85 -5.18
N ASP A 166 18.96 4.92 -6.42
CA ASP A 166 19.37 6.01 -7.30
C ASP A 166 18.90 7.32 -6.65
N SER A 167 19.83 8.24 -6.44
CA SER A 167 19.58 9.54 -5.82
C SER A 167 18.41 10.23 -6.53
N CYS A 168 17.31 10.46 -5.82
CA CYS A 168 16.12 11.07 -6.40
C CYS A 168 15.62 12.23 -5.54
N LEU A 169 15.19 13.31 -6.22
CA LEU A 169 14.56 14.54 -5.73
C LEU A 169 14.77 14.85 -4.24
N LEU A 170 15.83 15.60 -3.96
CA LEU A 170 16.02 16.27 -2.68
C LEU A 170 15.05 17.44 -2.59
N TYR A 171 13.92 17.21 -1.92
CA TYR A 171 13.12 18.32 -1.40
C TYR A 171 13.80 18.87 -0.14
N PRO A 172 13.77 20.20 0.09
CA PRO A 172 14.40 20.80 1.26
C PRO A 172 13.71 20.43 2.59
N SER A 173 12.48 19.92 2.54
CA SER A 173 11.74 19.40 3.70
C SER A 173 10.61 18.47 3.26
N LEU A 174 10.05 17.74 4.23
CA LEU A 174 8.82 16.95 4.03
C LEU A 174 7.64 17.83 3.57
N ARG A 175 7.53 19.06 4.06
CA ARG A 175 6.47 19.99 3.62
C ARG A 175 6.66 20.36 2.15
N ALA A 176 7.90 20.60 1.71
CA ALA A 176 8.17 20.94 0.32
C ALA A 176 7.83 19.79 -0.64
N SER A 177 8.04 18.54 -0.22
CA SER A 177 7.62 17.39 -1.02
C SER A 177 6.10 17.28 -1.12
N LEU A 178 5.36 17.59 -0.05
CA LEU A 178 3.89 17.59 -0.09
C LEU A 178 3.33 18.70 -0.97
N LYS A 179 3.88 19.91 -0.86
CA LYS A 179 3.44 21.06 -1.67
C LYS A 179 3.53 20.80 -3.17
N TYR A 180 4.52 20.01 -3.60
CA TYR A 180 4.62 19.61 -5.00
C TYR A 180 3.37 18.87 -5.49
N TYR A 181 2.82 17.96 -4.68
CA TYR A 181 1.63 17.17 -5.03
C TYR A 181 0.30 17.88 -4.71
N THR A 182 0.29 18.83 -3.78
CA THR A 182 -0.91 19.60 -3.40
C THR A 182 -1.03 20.95 -4.11
N ALA A 183 -0.07 21.33 -4.96
CA ALA A 183 -0.04 22.63 -5.63
C ALA A 183 -1.34 22.99 -6.39
N SER A 184 -2.00 21.98 -6.98
CA SER A 184 -3.28 22.14 -7.69
C SER A 184 -4.52 22.01 -6.80
N HIS A 185 -4.37 21.81 -5.49
CA HIS A 185 -5.45 21.56 -4.53
C HIS A 185 -5.35 22.49 -3.31
N PRO A 186 -5.71 23.79 -3.43
CA PRO A 186 -5.45 24.79 -2.40
C PRO A 186 -6.07 24.49 -1.03
N TRP A 187 -7.28 23.92 -1.01
CA TRP A 187 -7.94 23.54 0.24
C TRP A 187 -7.30 22.31 0.91
N ALA A 188 -6.84 21.35 0.11
CA ALA A 188 -6.09 20.21 0.63
C ALA A 188 -4.72 20.66 1.16
N ASP A 189 -4.02 21.53 0.42
CA ASP A 189 -2.75 22.12 0.85
C ASP A 189 -2.88 22.88 2.17
N PHE A 190 -3.92 23.72 2.29
CA PHE A 190 -4.22 24.45 3.52
C PHE A 190 -4.48 23.51 4.70
N GLY A 191 -5.39 22.54 4.54
CA GLY A 191 -5.75 21.60 5.60
C GLY A 191 -4.56 20.74 6.05
N ILE A 192 -3.80 20.20 5.09
CA ILE A 192 -2.59 19.42 5.36
C ILE A 192 -1.54 20.30 6.04
N SER A 193 -1.29 21.51 5.53
CA SER A 193 -0.32 22.44 6.10
C SER A 193 -0.65 22.84 7.54
N PHE A 194 -1.94 22.96 7.87
CA PHE A 194 -2.43 23.23 9.21
C PHE A 194 -2.24 22.03 10.16
N LEU A 195 -2.49 20.81 9.66
CA LEU A 195 -2.40 19.57 10.46
C LEU A 195 -0.96 19.09 10.64
N ILE A 196 -0.07 19.33 9.67
CA ILE A 196 1.34 18.94 9.76
C ILE A 196 2.12 20.00 10.56
N ALA A 197 2.51 19.63 11.77
CA ALA A 197 3.28 20.45 12.68
C ALA A 197 4.70 20.74 12.14
N ALA A 198 5.49 21.51 12.91
CA ALA A 198 6.87 21.91 12.58
C ALA A 198 7.83 20.75 12.25
N GLU A 199 7.46 19.51 12.55
CA GLU A 199 8.22 18.31 12.15
C GLU A 199 8.30 18.16 10.62
N ALA A 200 7.27 18.59 9.89
CA ALA A 200 7.27 18.56 8.43
C ALA A 200 8.22 19.59 7.79
N ASP A 201 8.70 20.57 8.57
CA ASP A 201 9.67 21.57 8.10
C ASP A 201 11.13 21.09 8.25
N ARG A 202 11.33 19.88 8.78
CA ARG A 202 12.63 19.23 8.83
C ARG A 202 12.93 18.48 7.52
N PRO A 203 14.22 18.29 7.17
CA PRO A 203 14.65 17.47 6.04
C PRO A 203 14.17 16.02 6.14
#